data_AF-A0A0C2GVM1-F1
#
_entry.id   AF-A0A0C2GVM1-F1
#
_cell.length_a   1.000
_cell.length_b   1.000
_cell.length_c   1.000
_cell.angle_alpha   90.00
_cell.angle_beta   90.00
_cell.angle_gamma   90.00
#
_symmetry.space_group_name_H-M   'P 1'
#
loop_
_entity.id
_entity.type
_entity.pdbx_description
1 polymer ?
#
loop_
_entity_poly.entity_id
_entity_poly.type
_entity_poly.pdbx_seq_one_letter_code
_entity_poly.pdbx_strand_id
1 'polypeptide(L)'
;MTRIGGLDGQIEEGGKNLSFGERQIISICRILLAKCKVVLIDEATSHLDATVHQRMMSLISSHLPTATVICITHVMHGLSDFDTVIEMANGKVVSKGPPAADSISHEIRP
;
A
#
# COMPACT_ATOMS: atom_id res chain seq x y z
N MET A 1 -18.70 -16.42 13.19
CA MET A 1 -18.51 -15.19 12.39
C MET A 1 -19.46 -15.25 11.21
N THR A 2 -20.50 -14.43 11.24
CA THR A 2 -21.47 -14.31 10.14
C THR A 2 -20.76 -13.64 8.98
N ARG A 3 -20.49 -14.38 7.89
CA ARG A 3 -19.93 -13.78 6.68
C ARG A 3 -20.90 -12.73 6.15
N ILE A 4 -20.38 -11.55 5.82
CA ILE A 4 -21.11 -10.50 5.11
C ILE A 4 -21.66 -11.15 3.82
N GLY A 5 -22.96 -11.00 3.58
CA GLY A 5 -23.76 -11.81 2.66
C GLY A 5 -23.47 -11.64 1.16
N GLY A 6 -22.21 -11.74 0.74
CA GLY A 6 -21.79 -11.53 -0.64
C GLY A 6 -21.77 -10.04 -1.02
N LEU A 7 -22.00 -9.76 -2.30
CA LEU A 7 -21.98 -8.39 -2.85
C LEU A 7 -23.07 -7.48 -2.28
N ASP A 8 -24.21 -8.07 -1.89
CA ASP A 8 -25.35 -7.35 -1.29
C ASP A 8 -25.24 -7.19 0.24
N GLY A 9 -24.13 -7.65 0.82
CA GLY A 9 -23.92 -7.57 2.26
C GLY A 9 -23.79 -6.12 2.74
N GLN A 10 -24.50 -5.78 3.82
CA GLN A 10 -24.45 -4.43 4.37
C GLN A 10 -23.14 -4.18 5.12
N ILE A 11 -22.56 -3.00 4.87
CA ILE A 11 -21.39 -2.49 5.58
C ILE A 11 -21.89 -1.45 6.59
N GLU A 12 -21.57 -1.64 7.86
CA GLU A 12 -21.92 -0.67 8.91
C GLU A 12 -21.15 0.64 8.73
N GLU A 13 -21.63 1.71 9.37
CA GLU A 13 -20.96 3.01 9.33
C GLU A 13 -19.48 2.90 9.74
N GLY A 14 -18.59 3.43 8.89
CA GLY A 14 -17.14 3.33 9.06
C GLY A 14 -16.56 1.92 8.85
N GLY A 15 -17.36 0.96 8.38
CA GLY A 15 -16.93 -0.42 8.15
C GLY A 15 -16.60 -1.18 9.44
N LYS A 16 -17.36 -0.94 10.51
CA LYS A 16 -17.17 -1.56 11.84
C LYS A 16 -17.31 -3.09 11.84
N ASN A 17 -18.15 -3.61 10.95
CA ASN A 17 -18.35 -5.05 10.77
C ASN A 17 -17.31 -5.72 9.86
N LEU A 18 -16.31 -4.98 9.37
CA LEU A 18 -15.20 -5.49 8.57
C LEU A 18 -13.95 -5.61 9.45
N SER A 19 -13.12 -6.62 9.17
CA SER A 19 -11.74 -6.61 9.60
C SER A 19 -10.95 -5.49 8.91
N PHE A 20 -9.79 -5.15 9.47
CA PHE A 20 -8.91 -4.14 8.86
C PHE A 20 -8.48 -4.54 7.44
N GLY A 21 -8.09 -5.81 7.24
CA GLY A 21 -7.72 -6.32 5.91
C GLY A 21 -8.87 -6.28 4.91
N GLU A 22 -10.10 -6.57 5.32
CA GLU A 22 -11.27 -6.48 4.43
C GLU A 22 -11.55 -5.03 3.99
N ARG A 23 -11.42 -4.05 4.90
CA ARG A 23 -11.53 -2.62 4.54
C ARG A 23 -10.48 -2.21 3.50
N GLN A 24 -9.28 -2.76 3.60
CA GLN A 24 -8.21 -2.48 2.64
C GLN A 24 -8.48 -3.10 1.28
N ILE A 25 -8.92 -4.36 1.23
CA ILE A 25 -9.32 -5.02 -0.02
C ILE A 25 -10.41 -4.21 -0.72
N ILE A 26 -11.44 -3.77 0.00
CA ILE A 26 -12.50 -2.92 -0.56
C ILE A 26 -11.91 -1.60 -1.10
N SER A 27 -10.96 -1.00 -0.39
CA SER A 27 -10.29 0.24 -0.84
C SER A 27 -9.50 0.02 -2.13
N ILE A 28 -8.78 -1.10 -2.25
CA ILE A 28 -8.08 -1.49 -3.50
C ILE A 28 -9.10 -1.69 -4.62
N CYS A 29 -10.18 -2.45 -4.39
CA CYS A 29 -11.23 -2.63 -5.39
C CYS A 29 -11.79 -1.30 -5.89
N ARG A 30 -12.01 -0.33 -4.99
CA ARG A 30 -12.44 1.03 -5.35
C ARG A 30 -11.42 1.75 -6.25
N ILE A 31 -10.13 1.65 -5.93
CA ILE A 31 -9.04 2.22 -6.75
C ILE A 31 -9.04 1.61 -8.16
N LEU A 32 -9.16 0.29 -8.26
CA LEU A 32 -9.18 -0.43 -9.54
C LEU A 32 -10.38 -0.04 -10.41
N LEU A 33 -11.56 0.06 -9.81
CA LEU A 33 -12.78 0.47 -10.50
C LEU A 33 -12.75 1.94 -10.93
N ALA A 34 -12.16 2.82 -10.11
CA ALA A 34 -12.05 4.24 -10.39
C ALA A 34 -11.05 4.59 -11.50
N LYS A 35 -10.12 3.67 -11.85
CA LYS A 35 -9.07 3.89 -12.85
C LYS A 35 -8.25 5.15 -12.57
N CYS A 36 -7.84 5.32 -11.32
CA CYS A 36 -7.10 6.49 -10.87
C CYS A 36 -5.78 6.65 -11.64
N LYS A 37 -5.43 7.90 -11.98
CA LYS A 37 -4.11 8.24 -12.57
C LYS A 37 -3.00 8.30 -11.53
N VAL A 38 -3.35 8.56 -10.27
CA VAL A 38 -2.43 8.63 -9.14
C VAL A 38 -3.05 7.87 -7.98
N VAL A 39 -2.28 6.98 -7.35
CA VAL A 39 -2.70 6.16 -6.22
C VAL A 39 -1.75 6.44 -5.06
N LEU A 40 -2.28 6.94 -3.94
CA LEU A 40 -1.54 7.12 -2.70
C LEU A 40 -1.91 6.00 -1.73
N ILE A 41 -0.90 5.31 -1.23
CA ILE A 41 -1.02 4.25 -0.22
C ILE A 41 -0.26 4.72 1.01
N ASP A 42 -1.01 5.17 2.02
CA ASP A 42 -0.44 5.70 3.26
C ASP A 42 -0.50 4.64 4.35
N GLU A 43 0.65 4.07 4.71
CA GLU A 43 0.84 3.06 5.77
C GLU A 43 -0.14 1.86 5.76
N ALA A 44 -0.89 1.68 4.68
CA ALA A 44 -1.94 0.67 4.58
C ALA A 44 -1.37 -0.76 4.46
N THR A 45 -0.08 -0.95 4.67
CA THR A 45 0.56 -2.27 4.56
C THR A 45 1.32 -2.67 5.80
N SER A 46 1.44 -1.78 6.79
CA SER A 46 2.13 -2.07 8.06
C SER A 46 1.51 -3.23 8.85
N HIS A 47 0.21 -3.48 8.64
CA HIS A 47 -0.54 -4.56 9.27
C HIS A 47 -0.83 -5.73 8.30
N LEU A 48 -0.31 -5.67 7.07
CA LEU A 48 -0.48 -6.72 6.08
C LEU A 48 0.73 -7.65 6.10
N ASP A 49 0.47 -8.95 6.06
CA ASP A 49 1.49 -9.95 5.73
C ASP A 49 2.11 -9.59 4.37
N ALA A 50 3.43 -9.77 4.23
CA ALA A 50 4.19 -9.54 2.99
C ALA A 50 3.52 -10.19 1.76
N THR A 51 2.90 -11.36 1.93
CA THR A 51 2.15 -12.04 0.86
C THR A 51 0.96 -11.21 0.36
N VAL A 52 0.23 -10.54 1.27
CA VAL A 52 -0.92 -9.71 0.90
C VAL A 52 -0.46 -8.40 0.26
N HIS A 53 0.64 -7.82 0.76
CA HIS A 53 1.27 -6.66 0.15
C HIS A 53 1.66 -6.93 -1.32
N GLN A 54 2.39 -8.02 -1.58
CA GLN A 54 2.79 -8.39 -2.93
C GLN A 54 1.58 -8.61 -3.87
N ARG A 55 0.53 -9.27 -3.38
CA ARG A 55 -0.71 -9.44 -4.15
C ARG A 55 -1.37 -8.11 -4.47
N MET A 56 -1.43 -7.18 -3.52
CA MET A 56 -1.98 -5.84 -3.74
C MET A 56 -1.16 -5.07 -4.78
N MET A 57 0.18 -5.05 -4.65
CA MET A 57 1.05 -4.37 -5.61
C MET A 57 0.91 -4.97 -7.01
N SER A 58 0.85 -6.29 -7.13
CA SER A 58 0.61 -6.99 -8.39
C SER A 58 -0.74 -6.64 -9.02
N LEU A 59 -1.81 -6.53 -8.23
CA LEU A 59 -3.13 -6.11 -8.72
C LEU A 59 -3.10 -4.68 -9.25
N ILE A 60 -2.48 -3.76 -8.52
CA ILE A 60 -2.38 -2.35 -8.92
C ILE A 60 -1.56 -2.21 -10.20
N SER A 61 -0.38 -2.83 -10.27
CA SER A 61 0.48 -2.74 -11.46
C SER A 61 -0.15 -3.37 -12.70
N SER A 62 -0.85 -4.50 -12.56
CA SER A 62 -1.51 -5.18 -13.69
C SER A 62 -2.74 -4.46 -14.22
N HIS A 63 -3.53 -3.83 -13.34
CA HIS A 63 -4.80 -3.20 -13.73
C HIS A 63 -4.69 -1.69 -13.95
N LEU A 64 -3.66 -1.04 -13.40
CA LEU A 64 -3.39 0.38 -13.53
C LEU A 64 -1.96 0.64 -14.05
N PRO A 65 -1.60 0.12 -15.24
CA PRO A 65 -0.22 0.14 -15.75
C PRO A 65 0.32 1.55 -16.06
N THR A 66 -0.55 2.57 -16.06
CA THR A 66 -0.18 3.97 -16.34
C THR A 66 -0.35 4.88 -15.12
N ALA A 67 -0.78 4.33 -13.98
CA ALA A 67 -0.98 5.11 -12.78
C ALA A 67 0.35 5.33 -12.05
N THR A 68 0.52 6.53 -11.50
CA THR A 68 1.61 6.81 -10.56
C THR A 68 1.22 6.30 -9.18
N VAL A 69 1.99 5.36 -8.63
CA VAL A 69 1.78 4.84 -7.27
C VAL A 69 2.78 5.51 -6.33
N ILE A 70 2.26 6.14 -5.27
CA ILE A 70 3.05 6.69 -4.17
C ILE A 70 2.72 5.85 -2.94
N CYS A 71 3.72 5.20 -2.36
CA CYS A 71 3.57 4.36 -1.18
C CYS A 71 4.41 4.94 -0.03
N ILE A 72 3.78 5.11 1.13
CA ILE A 72 4.44 5.50 2.38
C ILE A 72 4.51 4.24 3.24
N THR A 73 5.72 3.80 3.58
CA THR A 73 5.95 2.58 4.35
C THR A 73 7.13 2.75 5.29
N HIS A 74 6.99 2.18 6.49
CA HIS A 74 8.10 1.99 7.43
C HIS A 74 8.82 0.65 7.23
N VAL A 75 8.24 -0.26 6.43
CA VAL A 75 8.78 -1.60 6.23
C VAL A 75 9.51 -1.68 4.90
N MET A 76 10.73 -2.22 4.95
CA MET A 76 11.64 -2.29 3.80
C MET A 76 11.36 -3.48 2.86
N HIS A 77 10.40 -4.35 3.17
CA HIS A 77 10.03 -5.44 2.27
C HIS A 77 9.21 -4.89 1.09
N GLY A 78 9.46 -5.40 -0.12
CA GLY A 78 8.73 -4.99 -1.33
C GLY A 78 9.22 -3.68 -1.97
N LEU A 79 10.28 -3.05 -1.45
CA LEU A 79 10.85 -1.84 -2.09
C LEU A 79 11.35 -2.09 -3.51
N SER A 80 11.75 -3.33 -3.83
CA SER A 80 12.14 -3.75 -5.17
C SER A 80 11.03 -3.60 -6.22
N ASP A 81 9.78 -3.49 -5.79
CA ASP A 81 8.62 -3.39 -6.69
C ASP A 81 8.38 -1.94 -7.17
N PHE A 82 9.19 -0.98 -6.69
CA PHE A 82 9.07 0.44 -7.01
C PHE A 82 10.19 0.93 -7.94
N ASP A 83 9.88 1.92 -8.78
CA ASP A 83 10.88 2.54 -9.66
C ASP A 83 11.84 3.49 -8.91
N THR A 84 11.38 4.08 -7.80
CA THR A 84 12.13 5.07 -7.02
C THR A 84 11.74 4.99 -5.56
N VAL A 85 12.74 5.01 -4.69
CA VAL A 85 12.60 5.10 -3.24
C VAL A 85 13.07 6.48 -2.79
N ILE A 86 12.31 7.09 -1.88
CA ILE A 86 12.63 8.38 -1.26
C ILE A 86 12.69 8.16 0.25
N GLU A 87 13.84 8.45 0.84
CA GLU A 87 14.01 8.48 2.29
C GLU A 87 13.78 9.91 2.79
N MET A 88 12.97 10.05 3.84
CA MET A 88 12.64 11.34 4.44
C MET A 88 12.97 11.35 5.93
N ALA A 89 13.56 12.44 6.41
CA ALA A 89 13.79 12.70 7.82
C ALA A 89 13.61 14.19 8.13
N ASN A 90 12.99 14.52 9.27
CA ASN A 90 12.80 15.91 9.72
C ASN A 90 12.18 16.83 8.65
N GLY A 91 11.19 16.31 7.90
CA GLY A 91 10.50 17.05 6.84
C GLY A 91 11.33 17.31 5.58
N LYS A 92 12.48 16.66 5.41
CA LYS A 92 13.38 16.81 4.26
C LYS A 92 13.65 15.46 3.60
N VAL A 93 13.91 15.48 2.29
CA VAL A 93 14.41 14.32 1.56
C VAL A 93 15.88 14.13 1.91
N VAL A 94 16.22 12.95 2.44
CA VAL A 94 17.59 12.55 2.80
C VAL A 94 18.24 11.82 1.64
N SER A 95 17.50 10.93 0.98
CA SER A 95 17.98 10.13 -0.14
C SER A 95 16.88 9.91 -1.18
N LYS A 96 17.29 9.76 -2.45
CA LYS A 96 16.40 9.42 -3.57
C LYS A 96 17.19 8.61 -4.60
N GLY A 97 16.65 7.46 -4.97
CA GLY A 97 17.26 6.62 -6.00
C GLY A 97 16.38 5.41 -6.36
N PRO A 98 16.85 4.56 -7.31
CA PRO A 98 16.22 3.25 -7.51
C PRO A 98 16.33 2.40 -6.23
N PRO A 99 15.58 1.30 -6.11
CA PRO A 99 15.74 0.35 -5.00
C PRO A 99 17.11 -0.34 -5.11
N ALA A 100 18.12 0.24 -4.47
CA ALA A 100 19.44 -0.37 -4.32
C ALA A 100 19.49 -1.08 -2.96
N ALA A 101 19.76 -2.39 -2.97
CA ALA A 101 19.74 -3.25 -1.79
C ALA A 101 20.61 -2.76 -0.61
N ASP A 102 21.60 -1.91 -0.89
CA ASP A 102 22.64 -1.50 0.06
C ASP A 102 22.72 0.02 0.33
N SER A 103 21.78 0.83 -0.20
CA SER A 103 21.83 2.30 -0.04
C SER A 103 20.79 2.89 0.92
N ILE A 104 19.98 2.02 1.54
CA ILE A 104 18.95 2.41 2.52
C ILE A 104 19.37 1.84 3.88
N SER A 105 20.54 2.23 4.35
CA SER A 105 20.99 1.91 5.69
C SER A 105 22.04 2.92 6.14
N HIS A 106 21.64 3.86 7.01
CA HIS A 106 22.45 4.29 8.15
C HIS A 106 21.66 5.23 9.09
N GLU A 107 21.43 4.74 10.31
CA GLU A 107 21.17 5.49 11.56
C GLU A 107 19.99 6.46 11.62
N ILE A 108 18.83 5.95 12.03
CA ILE A 108 18.06 6.64 13.07
C ILE A 108 18.44 5.97 14.40
N ARG A 109 19.53 6.44 15.01
CA ARG A 109 19.74 6.22 16.45
C ARG A 109 18.75 7.10 17.22
N PRO A 110 18.10 6.57 18.29
CA PRO A 110 17.30 7.39 19.19
C PRO A 110 18.15 8.46 19.89
#